data_AF-A0A420KI98-F1
#
_entry.id   AF-A0A420KI98-F1
#
_cell.length_a   1.000
_cell.length_b   1.000
_cell.length_c   1.000
_cell.angle_alpha   90.00
_cell.angle_beta   90.00
_cell.angle_gamma   90.00
#
_symmetry.space_group_name_H-M   'P 1'
#
loop_
_entity.id
_entity.type
_entity.pdbx_description
1 polymer ?
#
loop_
_entity_poly.entity_id
_entity_poly.type
_entity_poly.pdbx_seq_one_letter_code
_entity_poly.pdbx_strand_id
1 'polypeptide(L)'
;MKLKKALQAVALCCGLAGVGSANASVMLFDNAGDISSILYSTTYQGATLSATVQFTLTSLTATQAIFGVQISNNSSGPGNNRLTSFGIDIVSPTLMSAVANGGWGASRNVNFPSFQSVDLCLWDGNNCSGGGNQGVGEGLIESFTLTLGTKGNFLTDGLEFTSPYSAKFQDVGSGGKSLEFAGCIVGTAGCGGSQVPEPASLALVGLGLLGAGLARRRKA
;
A
#
# COMPACT_ATOMS: atom_id res chain seq x y z
N MET A 1 -6.53 -71.87 -8.36
CA MET A 1 -5.78 -70.68 -7.89
C MET A 1 -6.20 -69.46 -8.70
N LYS A 2 -7.18 -68.66 -8.24
CA LYS A 2 -7.37 -67.26 -8.68
C LYS A 2 -7.99 -66.47 -7.52
N LEU A 3 -7.17 -65.60 -6.95
CA LEU A 3 -7.46 -64.76 -5.78
C LEU A 3 -8.29 -63.54 -6.22
N LYS A 4 -9.32 -63.22 -5.45
CA LYS A 4 -10.05 -61.93 -5.48
C LYS A 4 -9.07 -60.77 -5.22
N LYS A 5 -9.34 -59.58 -5.78
CA LYS A 5 -9.44 -58.31 -5.01
C LYS A 5 -9.79 -57.13 -5.92
N ALA A 6 -10.80 -56.40 -5.48
CA ALA A 6 -11.28 -55.13 -6.02
C ALA A 6 -10.19 -54.05 -5.89
N LEU A 7 -10.06 -53.20 -6.91
CA LEU A 7 -9.29 -51.96 -6.79
C LEU A 7 -10.29 -50.81 -6.66
N GLN A 8 -10.35 -50.24 -5.45
CA GLN A 8 -11.13 -49.07 -5.11
C GLN A 8 -10.46 -47.81 -5.69
N ALA A 9 -11.30 -46.93 -6.23
CA ALA A 9 -10.94 -45.61 -6.69
C ALA A 9 -10.45 -44.73 -5.52
N VAL A 10 -9.37 -43.99 -5.73
CA VAL A 10 -8.99 -42.85 -4.89
C VAL A 10 -9.12 -41.61 -5.76
N ALA A 11 -10.19 -40.85 -5.51
CA ALA A 11 -10.34 -39.50 -6.03
C ALA A 11 -9.37 -38.57 -5.29
N LEU A 12 -8.35 -38.07 -5.97
CA LEU A 12 -7.55 -36.94 -5.49
C LEU A 12 -8.36 -35.65 -5.70
N CYS A 13 -9.16 -35.26 -4.70
CA CYS A 13 -9.61 -33.87 -4.58
C CYS A 13 -8.46 -33.06 -3.98
N CYS A 14 -7.57 -32.54 -4.82
CA CYS A 14 -6.68 -31.46 -4.43
C CYS A 14 -7.52 -30.20 -4.23
N GLY A 15 -7.89 -29.92 -2.98
CA GLY A 15 -8.49 -28.65 -2.60
C GLY A 15 -7.51 -27.52 -2.89
N LEU A 16 -7.88 -26.62 -3.81
CA LEU A 16 -7.32 -25.28 -3.85
C LEU A 16 -7.75 -24.56 -2.57
N ALA A 17 -6.95 -24.66 -1.52
CA ALA A 17 -7.10 -23.85 -0.33
C ALA A 17 -6.27 -22.57 -0.48
N GLY A 18 -6.95 -21.43 -0.53
CA GLY A 18 -6.40 -20.13 -0.13
C GLY A 18 -5.71 -19.32 -1.22
N VAL A 19 -6.45 -18.87 -2.23
CA VAL A 19 -6.13 -17.57 -2.83
C VAL A 19 -6.53 -16.54 -1.78
N GLY A 20 -5.56 -15.98 -1.06
CA GLY A 20 -5.83 -14.89 -0.12
C GLY A 20 -6.49 -13.75 -0.89
N SER A 21 -7.70 -13.37 -0.51
CA SER A 21 -8.40 -12.23 -1.08
C SER A 21 -7.52 -10.99 -0.88
N ALA A 22 -7.11 -10.34 -1.97
CA ALA A 22 -6.57 -8.99 -1.89
C ALA A 22 -7.72 -8.07 -1.50
N ASN A 23 -7.93 -7.88 -0.19
CA ASN A 23 -8.89 -6.91 0.30
C ASN A 23 -8.27 -5.52 0.11
N ALA A 24 -9.02 -4.60 -0.51
CA ALA A 24 -8.64 -3.20 -0.55
C ALA A 24 -8.57 -2.66 0.89
N SER A 25 -7.48 -1.99 1.24
CA SER A 25 -7.36 -1.31 2.53
C SER A 25 -7.94 0.10 2.43
N VAL A 26 -8.55 0.58 3.50
CA VAL A 26 -9.24 1.87 3.55
C VAL A 26 -8.74 2.68 4.75
N MET A 27 -8.42 3.95 4.53
CA MET A 27 -8.27 4.94 5.60
C MET A 27 -9.59 5.71 5.74
N LEU A 28 -10.08 5.83 6.98
CA LEU A 28 -11.33 6.54 7.31
C LEU A 28 -11.00 7.83 8.05
N PHE A 29 -11.69 8.91 7.71
CA PHE A 29 -11.58 10.21 8.35
C PHE A 29 -12.98 10.77 8.62
N ASP A 30 -13.40 10.72 9.89
CA ASP A 30 -14.75 11.09 10.32
C ASP A 30 -14.74 12.36 11.18
N ASN A 31 -13.60 12.69 11.80
CA ASN A 31 -13.48 13.80 12.73
C ASN A 31 -12.16 14.56 12.57
N ALA A 32 -12.20 15.86 12.86
CA ALA A 32 -10.98 16.64 13.01
C ALA A 32 -10.12 16.03 14.13
N GLY A 33 -8.84 15.81 13.84
CA GLY A 33 -7.89 15.10 14.69
C GLY A 33 -7.62 13.67 14.24
N ASP A 34 -8.39 13.11 13.28
CA ASP A 34 -8.11 11.78 12.74
C ASP A 34 -6.78 11.76 12.00
N ILE A 35 -5.97 10.75 12.30
CA ILE A 35 -4.64 10.56 11.73
C ILE A 35 -4.57 9.19 11.08
N SER A 36 -4.10 9.16 9.84
CA SER A 36 -3.72 7.92 9.18
C SER A 36 -2.44 8.10 8.39
N SER A 37 -1.72 7.02 8.10
CA SER A 37 -0.42 7.07 7.44
C SER A 37 -0.25 5.94 6.45
N ILE A 38 0.38 6.25 5.32
CA ILE A 38 0.80 5.28 4.32
C ILE A 38 2.31 5.11 4.44
N LEU A 39 2.75 3.85 4.53
CA LEU A 39 4.15 3.47 4.43
C LEU A 39 4.44 2.95 3.02
N TYR A 40 5.42 3.58 2.37
CA TYR A 40 6.04 3.11 1.15
C TYR A 40 7.39 2.50 1.51
N SER A 41 7.48 1.16 1.46
CA SER A 41 8.74 0.47 1.74
C SER A 41 9.04 -0.63 0.74
N THR A 42 10.26 -0.63 0.22
CA THR A 42 10.80 -1.68 -0.64
C THR A 42 12.33 -1.60 -0.70
N THR A 43 12.97 -2.58 -1.31
CA THR A 43 14.41 -2.55 -1.61
C THR A 43 14.63 -2.64 -3.11
N TYR A 44 15.52 -1.80 -3.65
CA TYR A 44 15.83 -1.80 -5.08
C TYR A 44 17.28 -1.40 -5.34
N GLN A 45 18.04 -2.26 -6.03
CA GLN A 45 19.42 -1.97 -6.48
C GLN A 45 20.33 -1.44 -5.37
N GLY A 46 20.25 -2.04 -4.17
CA GLY A 46 21.05 -1.68 -3.00
C GLY A 46 20.51 -0.52 -2.17
N ALA A 47 19.47 0.18 -2.63
CA ALA A 47 18.75 1.17 -1.83
C ALA A 47 17.61 0.52 -1.04
N THR A 48 17.40 1.02 0.18
CA THR A 48 16.21 0.77 0.98
C THR A 48 15.32 2.00 0.87
N LEU A 49 14.16 1.84 0.23
CA LEU A 49 13.15 2.88 0.18
C LEU A 49 12.23 2.73 1.40
N SER A 50 12.02 3.83 2.10
CA SER A 50 11.14 3.90 3.27
C SER A 50 10.66 5.33 3.44
N ALA A 51 9.46 5.65 2.94
CA ALA A 51 8.82 6.93 3.21
C ALA A 51 7.44 6.74 3.83
N THR A 52 7.13 7.55 4.83
CA THR A 52 5.81 7.61 5.46
C THR A 52 5.14 8.91 5.10
N VAL A 53 3.92 8.83 4.58
CA VAL A 53 3.04 9.98 4.36
C VAL A 53 1.91 9.93 5.38
N GLN A 54 1.89 10.88 6.30
CA GLN A 54 0.87 11.03 7.32
C GLN A 54 -0.12 12.10 6.93
N PHE A 55 -1.41 11.78 7.01
CA PHE A 55 -2.52 12.71 6.89
C PHE A 55 -3.10 12.93 8.29
N THR A 56 -3.23 14.20 8.67
CA THR A 56 -3.97 14.62 9.87
C THR A 56 -5.15 15.45 9.40
N LEU A 57 -6.38 14.99 9.61
CA LEU A 57 -7.58 15.74 9.28
C LEU A 57 -7.70 16.93 10.25
N THR A 58 -7.51 18.16 9.76
CA THR A 58 -7.53 19.36 10.61
C THR A 58 -8.91 20.02 10.65
N SER A 59 -9.69 19.88 9.58
CA SER A 59 -11.04 20.41 9.49
C SER A 59 -11.88 19.54 8.55
N LEU A 60 -13.13 19.28 8.95
CA LEU A 60 -14.10 18.54 8.16
C LEU A 60 -15.45 19.27 8.16
N THR A 61 -15.97 19.52 6.97
CA THR A 61 -17.31 20.06 6.72
C THR A 61 -18.00 19.18 5.69
N ALA A 62 -19.27 19.46 5.39
CA ALA A 62 -20.00 18.67 4.39
C ALA A 62 -19.29 18.61 3.02
N THR A 63 -18.69 19.71 2.56
CA THR A 63 -18.15 19.80 1.20
C THR A 63 -16.65 20.01 1.13
N GLN A 64 -15.97 20.15 2.27
CA GLN A 64 -14.54 20.41 2.35
C GLN A 64 -13.87 19.64 3.49
N ALA A 65 -12.73 19.04 3.19
CA ALA A 65 -11.81 18.45 4.15
C ALA A 65 -10.44 19.11 4.01
N ILE A 66 -9.82 19.49 5.14
CA ILE A 66 -8.48 20.06 5.17
C ILE A 66 -7.59 19.12 5.96
N PHE A 67 -6.44 18.79 5.38
CA PHE A 67 -5.43 17.93 5.98
C PHE A 67 -4.13 18.69 6.18
N GLY A 68 -3.50 18.49 7.33
CA GLY A 68 -2.05 18.61 7.45
C GLY A 68 -1.43 17.33 6.91
N VAL A 69 -0.54 17.45 5.92
CA VAL A 69 0.20 16.31 5.37
C VAL A 69 1.66 16.44 5.77
N GLN A 70 2.21 15.39 6.35
CA GLN A 70 3.64 15.29 6.65
C GLN A 70 4.23 14.10 5.91
N ILE A 71 5.37 14.33 5.26
CA ILE A 71 6.15 13.30 4.60
C ILE A 71 7.46 13.15 5.37
N SER A 72 7.79 11.92 5.76
CA SER A 72 9.11 11.59 6.28
C SER A 72 9.73 10.54 5.38
N ASN A 73 10.89 10.85 4.78
CA ASN A 73 11.61 9.93 3.93
C ASN A 73 12.84 9.38 4.67
N ASN A 74 12.69 8.20 5.27
CA ASN A 74 13.76 7.46 5.95
C ASN A 74 14.48 6.47 5.00
N SER A 75 14.39 6.69 3.68
CA SER A 75 15.15 5.90 2.71
C SER A 75 16.65 6.06 2.94
N SER A 76 17.41 5.08 2.48
CA SER A 76 18.87 5.08 2.58
C SER A 76 19.50 4.21 1.48
N GLY A 77 20.77 4.48 1.17
CA GLY A 77 21.59 3.67 0.27
C GLY A 77 22.01 4.44 -0.98
N PRO A 78 22.38 3.77 -2.07
CA PRO A 78 22.76 4.45 -3.31
C PRO A 78 21.61 5.24 -3.93
N GLY A 79 21.92 6.40 -4.54
CA GLY A 79 20.94 7.32 -5.12
C GLY A 79 20.50 8.42 -4.15
N ASN A 80 19.59 9.29 -4.58
CA ASN A 80 18.92 10.27 -3.72
C ASN A 80 17.59 9.75 -3.15
N ASN A 81 17.06 8.64 -3.68
CA ASN A 81 15.88 7.92 -3.17
C ASN A 81 14.72 8.84 -2.81
N ARG A 82 14.43 9.80 -3.70
CA ARG A 82 13.55 10.94 -3.44
C ARG A 82 12.10 10.59 -3.73
N LEU A 83 11.20 10.76 -2.77
CA LEU A 83 9.76 10.64 -3.00
C LEU A 83 9.27 11.90 -3.72
N THR A 84 8.76 11.75 -4.94
CA THR A 84 8.38 12.89 -5.79
C THR A 84 6.88 13.04 -6.00
N SER A 85 6.14 11.93 -5.99
CA SER A 85 4.69 11.94 -6.07
C SER A 85 4.09 10.72 -5.40
N PHE A 86 2.84 10.86 -4.98
CA PHE A 86 2.04 9.76 -4.46
C PHE A 86 0.56 9.97 -4.79
N GLY A 87 -0.19 8.88 -4.85
CA GLY A 87 -1.58 8.88 -5.25
C GLY A 87 -2.44 7.97 -4.39
N ILE A 88 -3.73 8.29 -4.35
CA ILE A 88 -4.79 7.48 -3.77
C ILE A 88 -5.71 7.07 -4.91
N ASP A 89 -5.86 5.77 -5.12
CA ASP A 89 -6.65 5.23 -6.23
C ASP A 89 -8.10 5.71 -6.18
N ILE A 90 -8.77 5.50 -5.05
CA ILE A 90 -10.17 5.88 -4.87
C ILE A 90 -10.31 6.80 -3.65
N VAL A 91 -10.99 7.93 -3.85
CA VAL A 91 -11.42 8.84 -2.78
C VAL A 91 -12.93 8.98 -2.78
N SER A 92 -13.56 8.57 -1.66
CA SER A 92 -15.00 8.66 -1.48
C SER A 92 -15.35 9.74 -0.44
N PRO A 93 -16.35 10.60 -0.73
CA PRO A 93 -17.11 10.73 -1.97
C PRO A 93 -16.29 11.47 -3.04
N THR A 94 -16.64 11.27 -4.31
CA THR A 94 -15.87 11.77 -5.46
C THR A 94 -15.46 13.24 -5.34
N LEU A 95 -14.17 13.50 -5.58
CA LEU A 95 -13.58 14.82 -5.40
C LEU A 95 -13.93 15.82 -6.53
N MET A 96 -14.41 16.99 -6.13
CA MET A 96 -14.59 18.19 -6.96
C MET A 96 -13.48 19.24 -6.77
N SER A 97 -12.72 19.10 -5.68
CA SER A 97 -11.58 19.86 -5.16
C SER A 97 -10.32 19.05 -4.88
N ALA A 98 -9.13 19.45 -5.36
CA ALA A 98 -7.88 19.06 -4.71
C ALA A 98 -6.86 20.18 -4.91
N VAL A 99 -6.34 20.73 -3.83
CA VAL A 99 -5.35 21.81 -3.84
C VAL A 99 -4.34 21.52 -2.73
N ALA A 100 -3.06 21.54 -3.06
CA ALA A 100 -1.97 21.54 -2.09
C ALA A 100 -1.25 22.89 -2.10
N ASN A 101 -0.49 23.17 -1.03
CA ASN A 101 0.35 24.36 -0.90
C ASN A 101 1.79 23.96 -0.54
N GLY A 102 2.62 24.93 -0.15
CA GLY A 102 3.97 24.63 0.37
C GLY A 102 4.95 24.07 -0.66
N GLY A 103 4.71 24.31 -1.96
CA GLY A 103 5.53 23.75 -3.05
C GLY A 103 4.94 22.50 -3.69
N TRP A 104 3.97 21.86 -3.03
CA TRP A 104 3.28 20.69 -3.55
C TRP A 104 2.09 21.06 -4.43
N GLY A 105 1.92 20.32 -5.52
CA GLY A 105 0.73 20.31 -6.36
C GLY A 105 -0.22 19.17 -5.98
N ALA A 106 -1.50 19.35 -6.28
CA ALA A 106 -2.50 18.30 -6.18
C ALA A 106 -3.45 18.34 -7.38
N SER A 107 -3.91 17.18 -7.82
CA SER A 107 -4.85 17.03 -8.92
C SER A 107 -5.70 15.78 -8.74
N ARG A 108 -6.75 15.68 -9.54
CA ARG A 108 -7.75 14.60 -9.46
C ARG A 108 -7.92 13.92 -10.79
N ASN A 109 -8.25 12.64 -10.76
CA ASN A 109 -8.54 11.82 -11.94
C ASN A 109 -7.40 11.93 -12.98
N VAL A 110 -6.17 11.76 -12.50
CA VAL A 110 -4.96 11.94 -13.30
C VAL A 110 -4.23 10.62 -13.48
N ASN A 111 -3.53 10.51 -14.61
CA ASN A 111 -2.68 9.35 -14.88
C ASN A 111 -1.45 9.32 -13.96
N PHE A 112 -1.33 8.22 -13.22
CA PHE A 112 -0.15 7.78 -12.51
C PHE A 112 0.40 6.51 -13.23
N PRO A 113 1.56 6.56 -13.91
CA PRO A 113 1.91 5.61 -14.98
C PRO A 113 1.70 4.11 -14.69
N SER A 114 2.22 3.58 -13.59
CA SER A 114 2.07 2.16 -13.23
C SER A 114 0.72 1.80 -12.60
N PHE A 115 -0.11 2.81 -12.32
CA PHE A 115 -1.38 2.70 -11.60
C PHE A 115 -2.57 3.22 -12.41
N GLN A 116 -2.36 3.54 -13.69
CA GLN A 116 -3.39 4.12 -14.57
C GLN A 116 -3.94 5.42 -13.99
N SER A 117 -5.24 5.53 -13.71
CA SER A 117 -5.84 6.75 -13.17
C SER A 117 -6.00 6.63 -11.65
N VAL A 118 -5.64 7.68 -10.93
CA VAL A 118 -5.90 7.81 -9.48
C VAL A 118 -6.82 9.00 -9.21
N ASP A 119 -7.72 8.87 -8.25
CA ASP A 119 -8.68 9.92 -7.87
C ASP A 119 -8.00 11.14 -7.26
N LEU A 120 -6.92 10.93 -6.52
CA LEU A 120 -6.12 11.98 -5.91
C LEU A 120 -4.64 11.70 -6.17
N CYS A 121 -3.92 12.72 -6.62
CA CYS A 121 -2.48 12.67 -6.72
C CYS A 121 -1.85 13.96 -6.21
N LEU A 122 -0.74 13.81 -5.50
CA LEU A 122 0.10 14.88 -5.00
C LEU A 122 1.51 14.73 -5.53
N TRP A 123 2.16 15.85 -5.85
CA TRP A 123 3.52 15.86 -6.36
C TRP A 123 4.29 17.10 -5.93
N ASP A 124 5.61 17.00 -5.96
CA ASP A 124 6.52 18.14 -5.92
C ASP A 124 7.29 18.22 -7.26
N GLY A 125 7.45 19.43 -7.78
CA GLY A 125 8.01 19.70 -9.10
C GLY A 125 6.97 19.73 -10.21
N ASN A 126 6.98 18.77 -11.13
CA ASN A 126 6.25 18.88 -12.40
C ASN A 126 4.81 18.36 -12.35
N ASN A 127 4.63 17.06 -12.15
CA ASN A 127 3.31 16.40 -12.10
C ASN A 127 3.40 14.99 -11.50
N CYS A 128 2.26 14.30 -11.43
CA CYS A 128 2.10 12.92 -10.94
C CYS A 128 2.92 11.86 -11.66
N SER A 129 3.06 12.00 -12.97
CA SER A 129 3.92 11.12 -13.78
C SER A 129 5.41 11.42 -13.54
N GLY A 130 5.73 12.41 -12.72
CA GLY A 130 7.08 12.83 -12.38
C GLY A 130 7.68 13.79 -13.41
N GLY A 131 9.01 13.76 -13.48
CA GLY A 131 9.77 14.83 -14.12
C GLY A 131 9.99 15.99 -13.13
N GLY A 132 11.16 16.61 -13.19
CA GLY A 132 11.61 17.56 -12.18
C GLY A 132 12.62 16.97 -11.20
N ASN A 133 13.29 17.87 -10.48
CA ASN A 133 14.37 17.56 -9.53
C ASN A 133 13.95 17.80 -8.07
N GLN A 134 12.66 17.90 -7.83
CA GLN A 134 12.03 18.21 -6.55
C GLN A 134 11.45 16.95 -5.89
N GLY A 135 11.06 17.05 -4.61
CA GLY A 135 10.58 15.97 -3.76
C GLY A 135 11.38 15.82 -2.46
N VAL A 136 10.92 14.91 -1.60
CA VAL A 136 11.51 14.69 -0.28
C VAL A 136 12.67 13.70 -0.39
N GLY A 137 13.91 14.19 -0.22
CA GLY A 137 15.12 13.36 -0.24
C GLY A 137 15.33 12.55 1.04
N GLU A 138 16.36 11.72 1.07
CA GLU A 138 16.70 10.89 2.25
C GLU A 138 16.90 11.70 3.53
N GLY A 139 16.37 11.19 4.64
CA GLY A 139 16.46 11.80 5.96
C GLY A 139 15.65 13.08 6.14
N LEU A 140 14.98 13.56 5.08
CA LEU A 140 14.22 14.80 5.12
C LEU A 140 12.77 14.57 5.52
N ILE A 141 12.21 15.63 6.10
CA ILE A 141 10.80 15.74 6.46
C ILE A 141 10.26 16.99 5.79
N GLU A 142 9.08 16.89 5.22
CA GLU A 142 8.36 18.02 4.64
C GLU A 142 6.91 18.01 5.11
N SER A 143 6.27 19.18 5.12
CA SER A 143 4.86 19.29 5.48
C SER A 143 4.17 20.37 4.67
N PHE A 144 2.92 20.11 4.31
CA PHE A 144 2.06 21.03 3.59
C PHE A 144 0.59 20.81 3.98
N THR A 145 -0.29 21.67 3.47
CA THR A 145 -1.74 21.53 3.62
C THR A 145 -2.34 21.01 2.33
N LEU A 146 -3.24 20.04 2.46
CA LEU A 146 -4.08 19.53 1.39
C LEU A 146 -5.53 19.93 1.67
N THR A 147 -6.17 20.60 0.73
CA THR A 147 -7.60 20.91 0.78
C THR A 147 -8.33 20.11 -0.29
N LEU A 148 -9.28 19.29 0.15
CA LEU A 148 -10.16 18.49 -0.70
C LEU A 148 -11.57 19.09 -0.68
N GLY A 149 -12.25 18.97 -1.82
CA GLY A 149 -13.64 19.37 -1.97
C GLY A 149 -14.43 18.26 -2.64
N THR A 150 -15.70 18.10 -2.29
CA THR A 150 -16.57 17.06 -2.86
C THR A 150 -17.90 17.63 -3.36
N LYS A 151 -18.56 16.89 -4.27
CA LYS A 151 -19.96 17.12 -4.64
C LYS A 151 -20.93 16.41 -3.69
N GLY A 152 -20.46 15.37 -2.99
CA GLY A 152 -21.21 14.62 -1.99
C GLY A 152 -21.23 15.33 -0.64
N ASN A 153 -21.29 14.56 0.44
CA ASN A 153 -21.25 15.10 1.79
C ASN A 153 -20.32 14.27 2.69
N PHE A 154 -19.13 14.80 2.98
CA PHE A 154 -18.15 14.12 3.84
C PHE A 154 -18.68 13.81 5.26
N LEU A 155 -19.62 14.60 5.78
CA LEU A 155 -20.16 14.39 7.14
C LEU A 155 -21.19 13.27 7.22
N THR A 156 -21.87 12.96 6.12
CA THR A 156 -22.89 11.89 6.08
C THR A 156 -22.40 10.63 5.40
N ASP A 157 -21.53 10.78 4.39
CA ASP A 157 -21.06 9.69 3.55
C ASP A 157 -19.72 9.12 4.08
N GLY A 158 -19.05 9.83 5.00
CA GLY A 158 -17.68 9.56 5.44
C GLY A 158 -16.65 10.03 4.42
N LEU A 159 -15.39 10.23 4.84
CA LEU A 159 -14.27 10.48 3.94
C LEU A 159 -13.30 9.30 3.96
N GLU A 160 -13.20 8.63 2.81
CA GLU A 160 -12.44 7.39 2.68
C GLU A 160 -11.35 7.49 1.61
N PHE A 161 -10.15 7.02 1.94
CA PHE A 161 -9.04 6.83 0.98
C PHE A 161 -8.77 5.34 0.83
N THR A 162 -9.04 4.80 -0.35
CA THR A 162 -8.97 3.37 -0.64
C THR A 162 -7.79 3.04 -1.54
N SER A 163 -7.09 1.94 -1.21
CA SER A 163 -5.94 1.44 -1.96
C SER A 163 -6.30 1.05 -3.40
N PRO A 164 -5.33 0.98 -4.34
CA PRO A 164 -3.89 1.16 -4.13
C PRO A 164 -3.44 2.57 -3.74
N TYR A 165 -2.38 2.64 -2.94
CA TYR A 165 -1.71 3.89 -2.62
C TYR A 165 -0.42 3.95 -3.42
N SER A 166 -0.40 4.68 -4.52
CA SER A 166 0.77 4.72 -5.41
C SER A 166 1.84 5.67 -4.89
N ALA A 167 3.11 5.36 -5.12
CA ALA A 167 4.21 6.29 -4.92
C ALA A 167 5.19 6.20 -6.08
N LYS A 168 5.87 7.32 -6.34
CA LYS A 168 6.97 7.44 -7.28
C LYS A 168 8.19 7.98 -6.58
N PHE A 169 9.26 7.19 -6.62
CA PHE A 169 10.59 7.58 -6.21
C PHE A 169 11.46 7.87 -7.44
N GLN A 170 12.35 8.84 -7.31
CA GLN A 170 13.32 9.23 -8.33
C GLN A 170 14.74 9.05 -7.82
N ASP A 171 15.66 8.83 -8.77
CA ASP A 171 17.08 8.63 -8.50
C ASP A 171 17.33 7.50 -7.47
N VAL A 172 16.73 6.34 -7.76
CA VAL A 172 16.72 5.18 -6.86
C VAL A 172 17.87 4.23 -7.19
N GLY A 173 18.58 3.84 -6.14
CA GLY A 173 19.63 2.82 -6.21
C GLY A 173 20.82 3.22 -7.07
N SER A 174 21.73 2.29 -7.31
CA SER A 174 22.97 2.55 -8.06
C SER A 174 22.76 2.93 -9.53
N GLY A 175 21.54 2.75 -10.05
CA GLY A 175 21.18 3.06 -11.43
C GLY A 175 20.50 4.42 -11.62
N GLY A 176 20.17 5.14 -10.54
CA GLY A 176 19.53 6.46 -10.60
C GLY A 176 18.19 6.50 -11.34
N LYS A 177 17.42 5.40 -11.27
CA LYS A 177 16.16 5.26 -12.04
C LYS A 177 14.96 5.74 -11.24
N SER A 178 13.83 5.91 -11.93
CA SER A 178 12.54 6.05 -11.25
C SER A 178 11.96 4.68 -10.89
N LEU A 179 11.28 4.62 -9.76
CA LEU A 179 10.55 3.44 -9.30
C LEU A 179 9.14 3.83 -8.87
N GLU A 180 8.16 3.03 -9.26
CA GLU A 180 6.76 3.20 -8.86
C GLU A 180 6.28 1.91 -8.19
N PHE A 181 5.62 2.03 -7.04
CA PHE A 181 5.08 0.89 -6.29
C PHE A 181 3.99 1.35 -5.31
N ALA A 182 3.25 0.38 -4.76
CA ALA A 182 2.16 0.64 -3.83
C ALA A 182 2.66 0.64 -2.38
N GLY A 183 2.15 1.57 -1.57
CA GLY A 183 2.27 1.56 -0.13
C GLY A 183 1.11 0.83 0.55
N CYS A 184 1.16 0.82 1.87
CA CYS A 184 0.17 0.21 2.74
C CYS A 184 -0.12 1.11 3.94
N ILE A 185 -1.27 0.93 4.60
CA ILE A 185 -1.62 1.70 5.79
C ILE A 185 -0.77 1.21 6.98
N VAL A 186 -0.08 2.13 7.66
CA VAL A 186 0.69 1.82 8.86
C VAL A 186 -0.20 1.16 9.91
N GLY A 187 0.28 0.05 10.50
CA GLY A 187 -0.46 -0.71 11.50
C GLY A 187 -1.40 -1.78 10.93
N THR A 188 -1.55 -1.87 9.59
CA THR A 188 -2.28 -2.99 8.97
C THR A 188 -1.39 -4.23 8.79
N ALA A 189 -2.02 -5.41 8.76
CA ALA A 189 -1.32 -6.67 8.62
C ALA A 189 -0.48 -6.71 7.34
N GLY A 190 0.82 -7.03 7.47
CA GLY A 190 1.76 -7.09 6.35
C GLY A 190 2.35 -5.74 5.94
N CYS A 191 1.97 -4.63 6.58
CA CYS A 191 2.57 -3.32 6.30
C CYS A 191 3.85 -3.09 7.11
N GLY A 192 4.96 -2.79 6.44
CA GLY A 192 6.26 -2.51 7.08
C GLY A 192 7.04 -3.73 7.56
N GLY A 193 6.51 -4.94 7.35
CA GLY A 193 7.26 -6.17 7.49
C GLY A 193 7.84 -6.59 6.14
N SER A 194 9.12 -6.99 6.10
CA SER A 194 9.59 -7.85 5.03
C SER A 194 8.69 -9.10 5.06
N GLN A 195 7.76 -9.21 4.11
CA GLN A 195 7.01 -10.43 3.88
C GLN A 195 8.04 -11.47 3.41
N VAL A 196 8.78 -12.06 4.34
CA VAL A 196 9.31 -13.40 4.16
C VAL A 196 8.06 -14.26 4.18
N PRO A 197 7.64 -14.85 3.05
CA PRO A 197 6.57 -15.83 3.09
C PRO A 197 7.05 -16.90 4.07
N GLU A 198 6.33 -17.11 5.17
CA GLU A 198 6.61 -18.25 6.02
C GLU A 198 6.58 -19.47 5.09
N PRO A 199 7.69 -20.20 4.95
CA PRO A 199 7.74 -21.29 4.01
C PRO A 199 6.60 -22.24 4.37
N ALA A 200 5.73 -22.56 3.41
CA ALA A 200 4.72 -23.60 3.56
C ALA A 200 5.31 -24.93 4.09
N SER A 201 6.63 -25.08 4.02
CA SER A 201 7.46 -26.06 4.71
C SER A 201 7.17 -26.20 6.22
N LEU A 202 6.94 -25.12 6.99
CA LEU A 202 6.63 -25.23 8.42
C LEU A 202 5.25 -25.87 8.65
N ALA A 203 4.26 -25.48 7.84
CA ALA A 203 2.94 -26.11 7.85
C ALA A 203 3.00 -27.57 7.39
N LEU A 204 3.80 -27.89 6.38
CA LEU A 204 4.03 -29.26 5.89
C LEU A 204 4.78 -30.13 6.91
N VAL A 205 5.73 -29.58 7.66
CA VAL A 205 6.42 -30.30 8.75
C VAL A 205 5.44 -30.56 9.90
N GLY A 206 4.60 -29.59 10.26
CA GLY A 206 3.55 -29.76 11.26
C GLY A 206 2.53 -30.84 10.87
N LEU A 207 2.04 -30.81 9.64
CA LEU A 207 1.12 -31.82 9.09
C LEU A 207 1.81 -33.20 8.93
N GLY A 208 3.09 -33.22 8.55
CA GLY A 208 3.89 -34.44 8.42
C GLY A 208 4.10 -35.15 9.76
N LEU A 209 4.37 -34.39 10.83
CA LEU A 209 4.50 -34.92 12.19
C LEU A 209 3.17 -35.44 12.74
N LEU A 210 2.06 -34.74 12.49
CA LEU A 210 0.72 -35.21 12.87
C LEU A 210 0.34 -36.48 12.11
N GLY A 211 0.62 -36.54 10.80
CA GLY A 211 0.41 -37.73 9.98
C GLY A 211 1.24 -38.93 10.46
N ALA A 212 2.53 -38.71 10.77
CA ALA A 212 3.41 -39.76 11.30
C ALA A 212 2.98 -40.25 12.69
N GLY A 213 2.50 -39.35 13.57
CA GLY A 213 1.99 -39.69 14.89
C GLY A 213 0.72 -40.55 14.84
N LEU A 214 -0.22 -40.21 13.95
CA LEU A 214 -1.45 -40.97 13.75
C LEU A 214 -1.19 -42.33 13.06
N ALA A 215 -0.21 -42.40 12.15
CA ALA A 215 0.19 -43.66 11.52
C ALA A 215 0.83 -44.64 12.53
N ARG A 216 1.56 -44.14 13.53
CA ARG A 216 2.19 -44.97 14.56
C ARG A 216 1.15 -45.59 15.52
N ARG A 217 0.05 -44.89 15.79
CA ARG A 217 -1.05 -45.38 16.65
C ARG A 217 -1.88 -46.51 16.02
N ARG A 218 -1.84 -46.69 14.69
CA ARG A 218 -2.56 -47.79 14.02
C ARG A 218 -1.79 -49.11 13.96
N LYS A 219 -0.54 -49.13 14.43
CA LYS A 219 0.34 -50.30 14.41
C LYS A 219 0.66 -50.87 15.81
N ALA A 220 0.11 -50.28 16.86
CA ALA A 220 0.13 -50.79 18.22
C ALA A 220 -1.22 -51.47 18.53
#